data_AF-A0A9P8PJW9-F1
#
_entry.id   AF-A0A9P8PJW9-F1
#
_cell.length_a   1.000
_cell.length_b   1.000
_cell.length_c   1.000
_cell.angle_alpha   90.00
_cell.angle_beta   90.00
_cell.angle_gamma   90.00
#
_symmetry.space_group_name_H-M   'P 1'
#
loop_
_entity.id
_entity.type
_entity.pdbx_description
1 polymer ?
#
loop_
_entity_poly.entity_id
_entity_poly.type
_entity_poly.pdbx_seq_one_letter_code
_entity_poly.pdbx_strand_id
1 'polypeptide(L)'
;GLPISLKDSFNVPGYDSTIGYISYIGNKDTRVQSNLVTLLLDLGANFHAKTNIPQTLMTADSENNVFGRTLNPNKLSMGAGGSSGGEGALVRLQGSAIGVGTDIAGSIRIPALVNGTYGLKPSINRL
;
A
#
# COMPACT_ATOMS: atom_id res chain seq x y z
N GLY A 1 13.73 8.83 11.45
CA GLY A 1 12.48 8.22 11.95
C GLY A 1 11.24 8.86 11.35
N LEU A 2 11.18 9.05 10.03
CA LEU A 2 9.97 9.52 9.34
C LEU A 2 8.94 8.37 9.30
N PRO A 3 7.67 8.56 9.71
CA PRO A 3 6.66 7.51 9.63
C PRO A 3 6.24 7.26 8.18
N ILE A 4 6.40 6.02 7.72
CA ILE A 4 6.09 5.59 6.35
C ILE A 4 5.15 4.39 6.39
N SER A 5 4.11 4.44 5.57
CA SER A 5 3.21 3.31 5.33
C SER A 5 3.62 2.54 4.08
N LEU A 6 3.43 1.23 4.11
CA LEU A 6 3.78 0.33 3.02
C LEU A 6 2.54 -0.42 2.52
N LYS A 7 2.32 -0.43 1.21
CA LYS A 7 1.31 -1.29 0.59
C LYS A 7 1.56 -2.76 0.96
N ASP A 8 0.49 -3.54 1.18
CA ASP A 8 0.61 -4.92 1.68
C ASP A 8 1.58 -5.83 0.87
N SER A 9 1.78 -5.53 -0.41
CA SER A 9 2.69 -6.25 -1.30
C SER A 9 4.18 -6.10 -0.99
N PHE A 10 4.59 -5.15 -0.16
CA PHE A 10 5.99 -5.00 0.26
C PHE A 10 6.30 -5.96 1.40
N ASN A 11 7.32 -6.79 1.19
CA ASN A 11 7.74 -7.79 2.15
C ASN A 11 8.60 -7.14 3.24
N VAL A 12 8.18 -7.29 4.48
CA VAL A 12 8.91 -6.89 5.69
C VAL A 12 8.97 -8.13 6.58
N PRO A 13 10.17 -8.68 6.89
CA PRO A 13 10.31 -9.86 7.74
C PRO A 13 9.57 -9.70 9.07
N GLY A 14 8.94 -10.79 9.54
CA GLY A 14 8.09 -10.77 10.74
C GLY A 14 6.67 -10.22 10.54
N TYR A 15 6.32 -9.74 9.34
CA TYR A 15 4.98 -9.25 9.00
C TYR A 15 4.42 -9.93 7.73
N ASP A 16 3.12 -10.24 7.75
CA ASP A 16 2.47 -10.84 6.60
C ASP A 16 2.46 -9.90 5.39
N SER A 17 2.52 -10.49 4.19
CA SER A 17 2.31 -9.81 2.91
C SER A 17 1.32 -10.63 2.10
N THR A 18 0.04 -10.46 2.44
CA THR A 18 -1.04 -11.37 2.05
C THR A 18 -1.42 -11.25 0.58
N ILE A 19 -1.17 -10.08 -0.02
CA ILE A 19 -1.70 -9.69 -1.33
C ILE A 19 -3.23 -9.91 -1.49
N GLY A 20 -3.95 -9.90 -0.36
CA GLY A 20 -5.39 -10.20 -0.27
C GLY A 20 -5.75 -11.67 -0.39
N TYR A 21 -4.79 -12.60 -0.38
CA TYR A 21 -5.03 -14.04 -0.32
C TYR A 21 -5.07 -14.55 1.12
N ILE A 22 -6.19 -15.20 1.48
CA ILE A 22 -6.36 -15.87 2.79
C ILE A 22 -5.28 -16.93 3.01
N SER A 23 -4.88 -17.65 1.96
CA SER A 23 -3.85 -18.70 2.03
C SER A 23 -2.45 -18.17 2.38
N TYR A 24 -2.22 -16.85 2.36
CA TYR A 24 -0.94 -16.24 2.70
C TYR A 24 -0.91 -15.63 4.11
N ILE A 25 -2.01 -15.73 4.87
CA ILE A 25 -2.04 -15.32 6.28
C ILE A 25 -1.11 -16.23 7.09
N GLY A 26 -0.30 -15.63 7.98
CA GLY A 26 0.68 -16.33 8.80
C GLY A 26 1.95 -16.73 8.05
N ASN A 27 2.13 -16.31 6.79
CA ASN A 27 3.26 -16.67 5.95
C ASN A 27 4.38 -15.60 5.92
N LYS A 28 4.53 -14.86 7.02
CA LYS A 28 5.42 -13.71 7.20
C LYS A 28 6.92 -13.93 6.90
N ASP A 29 7.45 -15.12 7.15
CA ASP A 29 8.91 -15.36 7.10
C ASP A 29 9.38 -16.08 5.83
N THR A 30 8.48 -16.37 4.88
CA THR A 30 8.85 -17.11 3.65
C THR A 30 9.30 -16.23 2.51
N ARG A 31 9.29 -14.90 2.70
CA ARG A 31 9.55 -13.94 1.63
C ARG A 31 10.77 -13.10 1.92
N VAL A 32 11.57 -12.89 0.87
CA VAL A 32 12.71 -11.98 0.90
C VAL A 32 12.20 -10.56 1.07
N GLN A 33 12.83 -9.82 1.99
CA GLN A 33 12.56 -8.40 2.23
C GLN A 33 12.66 -7.62 0.91
N SER A 34 11.74 -6.68 0.69
CA SER A 34 11.78 -5.85 -0.52
C SER A 34 12.96 -4.87 -0.48
N ASN A 35 13.68 -4.69 -1.60
CA ASN A 35 14.85 -3.80 -1.65
C ASN A 35 14.53 -2.35 -1.23
N LEU A 36 13.36 -1.83 -1.59
CA LEU A 36 12.93 -0.49 -1.19
C LEU A 36 12.69 -0.38 0.32
N VAL A 37 12.26 -1.47 0.97
CA VAL A 37 12.12 -1.53 2.44
C VAL A 37 13.51 -1.42 3.07
N THR A 38 14.49 -2.18 2.58
CA THR A 38 15.89 -2.09 3.04
C THR A 38 16.44 -0.67 2.91
N LEU A 39 16.35 -0.09 1.71
CA LEU A 39 16.84 1.27 1.43
C LEU A 39 16.25 2.31 2.39
N LEU A 40 14.94 2.27 2.61
CA LEU A 40 14.26 3.23 3.46
C LEU A 40 14.64 3.04 4.95
N LEU A 41 14.79 1.80 5.42
CA LEU A 41 15.28 1.52 6.78
C LEU A 41 16.70 2.04 6.98
N ASP A 42 17.59 1.83 6.00
CA ASP A 42 18.97 2.34 6.04
C ASP A 42 19.02 3.88 6.10
N LEU A 43 18.03 4.54 5.51
CA LEU A 43 17.83 6.00 5.60
C LEU A 43 17.10 6.44 6.89
N GLY A 44 16.79 5.51 7.79
CA GLY A 44 16.15 5.77 9.08
C GLY A 44 14.63 5.99 9.00
N ALA A 45 13.95 5.42 7.99
CA ALA A 45 12.49 5.38 7.97
C ALA A 45 11.94 4.56 9.14
N ASN A 46 10.73 4.90 9.59
CA ASN A 46 9.98 4.15 10.59
C ASN A 46 8.71 3.60 9.94
N PHE A 47 8.66 2.31 9.66
CA PHE A 47 7.46 1.68 9.12
C PHE A 47 6.47 1.37 10.24
N HIS A 48 5.27 1.96 10.17
CA HIS A 48 4.25 1.82 11.23
C HIS A 48 2.99 1.08 10.76
N ALA A 49 2.78 0.93 9.46
CA ALA A 49 1.58 0.29 8.93
C ALA A 49 1.82 -0.43 7.60
N LYS A 50 1.14 -1.57 7.44
CA LYS A 50 0.86 -2.21 6.15
C LYS A 50 -0.53 -1.78 5.69
N THR A 51 -0.70 -1.32 4.45
CA THR A 51 -1.97 -0.79 3.98
C THR A 51 -2.70 -1.71 3.01
N ASN A 52 -4.02 -1.64 3.09
CA ASN A 52 -4.93 -2.53 2.39
C ASN A 52 -4.93 -2.32 0.86
N ILE A 53 -5.32 -3.36 0.15
CA ILE A 53 -5.20 -3.55 -1.31
C ILE A 53 -6.40 -4.37 -1.82
N PRO A 54 -6.68 -4.45 -3.13
CA PRO A 54 -7.58 -5.45 -3.66
C PRO A 54 -6.91 -6.83 -3.68
N GLN A 55 -7.72 -7.88 -3.65
CA GLN A 55 -7.23 -9.24 -3.86
C GLN A 55 -6.47 -9.32 -5.19
N THR A 56 -5.27 -9.89 -5.17
CA THR A 56 -4.34 -10.01 -6.32
C THR A 56 -3.74 -8.71 -6.87
N LEU A 57 -4.04 -7.54 -6.28
CA LEU A 57 -3.58 -6.22 -6.76
C LEU A 57 -4.18 -5.75 -8.10
N MET A 58 -5.06 -6.55 -8.72
CA MET A 58 -5.54 -6.36 -10.10
C MET A 58 -6.93 -5.72 -10.16
N THR A 59 -7.16 -4.66 -9.40
CA THR A 59 -8.42 -3.91 -9.42
C THR A 59 -8.18 -2.43 -9.11
N ALA A 60 -8.98 -1.55 -9.73
CA ALA A 60 -8.98 -0.10 -9.48
C ALA A 60 -9.78 0.28 -8.21
N ASP A 61 -9.80 -0.61 -7.22
CA ASP A 61 -10.40 -0.44 -5.89
C ASP A 61 -9.56 -1.21 -4.86
N SER A 62 -9.87 -1.13 -3.57
CA SER A 62 -9.11 -1.82 -2.51
C SER A 62 -10.00 -2.61 -1.56
N GLU A 63 -10.39 -3.81 -2.01
CA GLU A 63 -11.23 -4.77 -1.29
C GLU A 63 -10.69 -6.20 -1.41
N ASN A 64 -10.62 -6.91 -0.30
CA ASN A 64 -10.27 -8.33 -0.27
C ASN A 64 -10.94 -9.05 0.91
N ASN A 65 -10.88 -10.38 0.89
CA ASN A 65 -11.51 -11.22 1.92
C ASN A 65 -10.70 -11.33 3.24
N VAL A 66 -9.52 -10.72 3.33
CA VAL A 66 -8.70 -10.72 4.54
C VAL A 66 -9.03 -9.51 5.42
N PHE A 67 -9.10 -8.33 4.82
CA PHE A 67 -9.24 -7.05 5.53
C PHE A 67 -10.51 -6.27 5.16
N GLY A 68 -11.31 -6.77 4.21
CA GLY A 68 -12.47 -6.06 3.70
C GLY A 68 -12.09 -4.88 2.80
N ARG A 69 -13.00 -3.90 2.71
CA ARG A 69 -12.90 -2.74 1.81
C ARG A 69 -12.31 -1.52 2.49
N THR A 70 -11.43 -0.84 1.77
CA THR A 70 -10.96 0.52 2.12
C THR A 70 -11.93 1.56 1.59
N LEU A 71 -12.44 2.42 2.47
CA LEU A 71 -13.35 3.50 2.11
C LEU A 71 -12.58 4.81 1.85
N ASN A 72 -13.14 5.65 0.98
CA ASN A 72 -12.59 6.97 0.71
C ASN A 72 -12.85 7.92 1.89
N PRO A 73 -11.82 8.54 2.50
CA PRO A 73 -11.99 9.41 3.65
C PRO A 73 -12.72 10.72 3.33
N ASN A 74 -12.80 11.13 2.06
CA ASN A 74 -13.60 12.31 1.68
C ASN A 74 -15.11 11.99 1.58
N LYS A 75 -15.46 10.71 1.33
CA LYS A 75 -16.85 10.24 1.24
C LYS A 75 -16.93 8.73 1.45
N LEU A 76 -17.38 8.31 2.62
CA LEU A 76 -17.39 6.90 3.03
C LEU A 76 -18.28 5.98 2.17
N SER A 77 -19.16 6.54 1.34
CA SER A 77 -19.95 5.78 0.36
C SER A 77 -19.21 5.51 -0.96
N MET A 78 -17.92 5.84 -1.05
CA MET A 78 -17.07 5.65 -2.24
C MET A 78 -15.84 4.80 -1.88
N GLY A 79 -15.31 4.08 -2.87
CA GLY A 79 -14.05 3.35 -2.74
C GLY A 79 -12.84 4.27 -2.70
N ALA A 80 -11.78 3.85 -2.01
CA ALA A 80 -10.51 4.58 -1.95
C ALA A 80 -9.66 4.45 -3.24
N GLY A 81 -10.19 3.79 -4.29
CA GLY A 81 -9.44 3.46 -5.50
C GLY A 81 -8.44 2.34 -5.25
N GLY A 82 -7.66 1.99 -6.27
CA GLY A 82 -6.74 0.86 -6.16
C GLY A 82 -5.72 0.76 -7.28
N SER A 83 -4.75 -0.13 -7.14
CA SER A 83 -4.65 -1.11 -6.06
C SER A 83 -3.95 -0.63 -4.78
N SER A 84 -3.46 0.61 -4.72
CA SER A 84 -2.85 1.19 -3.50
C SER A 84 -3.83 2.08 -2.73
N GLY A 85 -5.09 1.68 -2.60
CA GLY A 85 -6.14 2.51 -1.98
C GLY A 85 -5.92 2.75 -0.50
N GLY A 86 -5.37 1.77 0.23
CA GLY A 86 -4.97 1.94 1.63
C GLY A 86 -3.96 3.08 1.82
N GLU A 87 -2.95 3.17 0.93
CA GLU A 87 -2.00 4.30 0.94
C GLU A 87 -2.68 5.63 0.67
N GLY A 88 -3.52 5.69 -0.39
CA GLY A 88 -4.24 6.91 -0.75
C GLY A 88 -5.12 7.43 0.40
N ALA A 89 -5.87 6.54 1.05
CA ALA A 89 -6.73 6.87 2.17
C ALA A 89 -5.95 7.29 3.41
N LEU A 90 -4.91 6.53 3.79
CA LEU A 90 -4.12 6.80 5.00
C LEU A 90 -3.35 8.12 4.92
N VAL A 91 -2.73 8.41 3.76
CA VAL A 91 -2.05 9.69 3.53
C VAL A 91 -3.05 10.85 3.55
N ARG A 92 -4.25 10.68 2.96
CA ARG A 92 -5.29 11.72 3.01
C ARG A 92 -5.76 12.01 4.44
N LEU A 93 -5.81 10.99 5.28
CA LEU A 93 -6.12 11.12 6.71
C LEU A 93 -4.95 11.67 7.55
N GLN A 94 -3.81 11.99 6.92
CA GLN A 94 -2.58 12.42 7.60
C GLN A 94 -2.05 11.36 8.60
N GLY A 95 -2.43 10.09 8.42
CA GLY A 95 -1.98 8.97 9.26
C GLY A 95 -0.61 8.43 8.86
N SER A 96 0.00 8.97 7.81
CA SER A 96 1.35 8.64 7.35
C SER A 96 1.94 9.86 6.63
N ALA A 97 3.23 10.12 6.82
CA ALA A 97 3.89 11.25 6.16
C ALA A 97 4.08 10.99 4.65
N ILE A 98 4.35 9.73 4.30
CA ILE A 98 4.42 9.26 2.92
C ILE A 98 4.00 7.79 2.85
N GLY A 99 3.34 7.43 1.75
CA GLY A 99 2.95 6.08 1.43
C GLY A 99 3.75 5.48 0.28
N VAL A 100 4.07 4.19 0.35
CA VAL A 100 4.76 3.46 -0.72
C VAL A 100 3.80 2.48 -1.38
N GLY A 101 3.48 2.74 -2.65
CA GLY A 101 2.61 1.90 -3.47
C GLY A 101 3.31 1.27 -4.68
N THR A 102 2.53 0.60 -5.53
CA THR A 102 2.98 0.06 -6.82
C THR A 102 2.00 0.47 -7.91
N ASP A 103 2.48 0.67 -9.15
CA ASP A 103 1.66 1.17 -10.26
C ASP A 103 2.08 0.53 -11.60
N ILE A 104 1.24 -0.39 -12.08
CA ILE A 104 1.34 -0.98 -13.42
C ILE A 104 0.36 -0.31 -14.39
N ALA A 105 -0.88 -0.08 -13.95
CA ALA A 105 -1.98 0.45 -14.76
C ALA A 105 -2.71 1.63 -14.09
N GLY A 106 -2.05 2.32 -13.15
CA GLY A 106 -2.63 3.43 -12.40
C GLY A 106 -2.71 3.20 -10.89
N SER A 107 -2.18 2.10 -10.37
CA SER A 107 -2.39 1.72 -8.97
C SER A 107 -1.80 2.65 -7.91
N ILE A 108 -0.98 3.65 -8.26
CA ILE A 108 -0.63 4.80 -7.41
C ILE A 108 -1.49 6.01 -7.80
N ARG A 109 -1.59 6.28 -9.10
CA ARG A 109 -2.24 7.48 -9.64
C ARG A 109 -3.76 7.53 -9.39
N ILE A 110 -4.45 6.40 -9.47
CA ILE A 110 -5.90 6.28 -9.24
C ILE A 110 -6.23 6.56 -7.77
N PRO A 111 -5.63 5.88 -6.77
CA PRO A 111 -5.80 6.24 -5.36
C PRO A 111 -5.45 7.71 -5.07
N ALA A 112 -4.36 8.23 -5.64
CA ALA A 112 -3.97 9.61 -5.43
C ALA A 112 -5.06 10.59 -5.91
N LEU A 113 -5.58 10.37 -7.12
CA LEU A 113 -6.66 11.18 -7.69
C LEU A 113 -7.92 11.15 -6.81
N VAL A 114 -8.44 9.97 -6.47
CA VAL A 114 -9.75 9.85 -5.80
C VAL A 114 -9.70 10.24 -4.33
N ASN A 115 -8.55 10.11 -3.66
CA ASN A 115 -8.39 10.55 -2.28
C ASN A 115 -7.94 12.01 -2.17
N GLY A 116 -7.53 12.66 -3.26
CA GLY A 116 -7.06 14.05 -3.25
C GLY A 116 -5.65 14.17 -2.65
N THR A 117 -4.75 13.27 -3.03
CA THR A 117 -3.33 13.27 -2.63
C THR A 117 -2.42 13.29 -3.85
N TYR A 118 -1.12 13.46 -3.62
CA TYR A 118 -0.11 13.40 -4.68
C TYR A 118 0.41 11.98 -4.84
N GLY A 119 0.63 11.56 -6.09
CA GLY A 119 1.20 10.25 -6.41
C GLY A 119 2.20 10.36 -7.56
N LEU A 120 3.35 9.71 -7.41
CA LEU A 120 4.38 9.63 -8.44
C LEU A 120 4.55 8.18 -8.89
N LYS A 121 4.40 7.93 -10.18
CA LYS A 121 4.87 6.70 -10.83
C LYS A 121 6.18 7.03 -11.57
N PRO A 122 7.35 6.63 -11.06
CA PRO A 122 8.62 6.83 -11.76
C PRO A 122 8.63 6.17 -13.15
N SER A 123 9.66 6.49 -13.94
CA SER A 123 9.99 5.71 -15.15
C SER A 123 10.23 4.24 -14.78
N ILE A 124 10.00 3.35 -15.74
CA ILE A 124 10.31 1.92 -15.57
C ILE A 124 11.78 1.73 -15.18
N ASN A 125 12.06 0.75 -14.32
CA ASN A 125 13.41 0.41 -13.81
C ASN A 125 14.13 1.54 -13.05
N ARG A 126 13.41 2.55 -12.54
CA ARG A 126 14.02 3.61 -11.72
C ARG A 126 14.19 3.21 -10.25
N LEU A 127 13.27 2.40 -9.73
CA LEU A 127 13.20 1.90 -8.35
C LEU A 127 12.88 0.40 -8.37
#